data_AF-A0A0G0J062-F1
#
_entry.id   AF-A0A0G0J062-F1
#
_cell.length_a   1.000
_cell.length_b   1.000
_cell.length_c   1.000
_cell.angle_alpha   90.00
_cell.angle_beta   90.00
_cell.angle_gamma   90.00
#
_symmetry.space_group_name_H-M   'P 1'
#
loop_
_entity.id
_entity.type
_entity.pdbx_description
1 polymer ?
#
loop_
_entity_poly.entity_id
_entity_poly.type
_entity_poly.pdbx_seq_one_letter_code
_entity_poly.pdbx_strand_id
1 'polypeptide(L)' 'PGVLKQTGLVETQLIISPTVWPTIIRPLGFDSGIRSLQRSIEGICRKAARMIVEGKDQSINVTAQNVKDFLPT' A
#
# COMPACT_ATOMS: atom_id res chain seq x y z
N PRO A 1 -7.20 6.94 6.89
CA PRO A 1 -7.76 6.06 7.96
C PRO A 1 -8.92 5.12 7.55
N GLY A 2 -9.43 5.13 6.31
CA GLY A 2 -10.52 4.23 5.89
C GLY A 2 -10.09 2.87 5.32
N VAL A 3 -8.96 2.81 4.62
CA VAL A 3 -8.55 1.63 3.84
C VAL A 3 -8.11 0.45 4.72
N LEU A 4 -7.34 0.71 5.79
CA LEU A 4 -6.87 -0.33 6.73
C LEU A 4 -8.04 -1.10 7.39
N LYS A 5 -9.11 -0.38 7.75
CA LYS A 5 -10.33 -0.99 8.33
C LYS A 5 -11.09 -1.85 7.33
N GLN A 6 -11.10 -1.50 6.05
CA GLN A 6 -11.79 -2.28 5.00
C GLN A 6 -11.07 -3.58 4.65
N THR A 7 -9.75 -3.65 4.85
CA THR A 7 -8.95 -4.82 4.50
C THR A 7 -8.81 -5.85 5.62
N GLY A 8 -9.42 -5.61 6.80
CA GLY A 8 -9.31 -6.51 7.95
C GLY A 8 -7.89 -6.63 8.53
N LEU A 9 -7.00 -5.69 8.17
CA LEU A 9 -5.61 -5.64 8.63
C LEU A 9 -5.57 -4.96 10.00
N VAL A 10 -4.86 -5.56 10.95
CA VAL A 10 -4.52 -4.88 12.20
C VAL A 10 -3.48 -3.80 11.88
N GLU A 11 -3.56 -2.62 12.49
CA GLU A 11 -2.66 -1.49 12.22
C GLU A 11 -1.17 -1.84 12.41
N THR A 12 -0.86 -2.85 13.22
CA THR A 12 0.50 -3.34 13.45
C THR A 12 1.04 -4.24 12.32
N GLN A 13 0.18 -4.74 11.44
CA GLN A 13 0.56 -5.69 10.39
C GLN A 13 0.98 -5.01 9.08
N LEU A 14 0.70 -3.73 8.89
CA LEU A 14 1.09 -2.97 7.71
C LEU A 14 1.72 -1.65 8.08
N ILE A 15 3.02 -1.52 7.83
CA ILE A 15 3.77 -0.28 8.01
C ILE A 15 4.16 0.24 6.63
N ILE A 16 3.79 1.48 6.33
CA ILE A 16 4.20 2.16 5.09
C ILE A 16 5.22 3.23 5.46
N SER A 17 6.46 3.04 5.02
CA SER A 17 7.54 4.00 5.27
C SER A 17 7.25 5.35 4.61
N PRO A 18 7.58 6.50 5.25
CA PRO A 18 7.44 7.82 4.65
C PRO A 18 8.18 7.98 3.32
N THR A 19 9.25 7.20 3.12
CA THR A 19 10.05 7.19 1.88
C THR A 19 9.26 6.66 0.68
N VAL A 20 8.12 6.01 0.90
CA VAL A 20 7.26 5.46 -0.14
C VAL A 20 6.43 6.55 -0.83
N TRP A 21 6.00 7.58 -0.08
CA TRP A 21 5.09 8.60 -0.60
C TRP A 21 5.60 9.31 -1.85
N PRO A 22 6.88 9.75 -1.92
CA PRO A 22 7.41 10.34 -3.14
C PRO A 22 7.31 9.39 -4.33
N THR A 23 7.52 8.09 -4.15
CA THR A 23 7.48 7.09 -5.23
C THR A 23 6.07 6.87 -5.77
N ILE A 24 5.04 6.96 -4.92
CA ILE A 24 3.64 6.82 -5.35
C ILE A 24 3.11 8.13 -5.93
N ILE A 25 3.48 9.28 -5.35
CA ILE A 25 2.94 10.59 -5.72
C ILE A 25 3.61 11.16 -6.99
N ARG A 26 4.93 11.00 -7.18
CA ARG A 26 5.63 11.54 -8.36
C ARG A 26 5.09 11.06 -9.72
N PRO A 27 4.86 9.74 -9.94
CA PRO A 27 4.36 9.25 -11.23
C PRO A 27 2.90 9.62 -11.50
N LEU A 28 2.15 10.05 -10.49
CA LEU A 28 0.76 10.47 -10.62
C LEU A 28 0.62 11.89 -11.22
N GLY A 29 1.67 12.71 -11.21
CA GLY A 29 1.63 14.05 -11.79
C GLY A 29 0.54 14.96 -11.20
N PHE A 30 0.32 16.13 -11.80
CA PHE A 30 -0.70 17.09 -11.36
C PHE A 30 -2.15 16.64 -11.65
N ASP A 31 -2.33 15.63 -12.51
CA ASP A 31 -3.63 15.36 -13.14
C ASP A 31 -4.27 14.01 -12.75
N SER A 32 -3.49 13.02 -12.28
CA SER A 32 -4.11 11.83 -11.72
C SER A 32 -4.52 12.12 -10.27
N GLY A 33 -5.70 12.71 -10.15
CA GLY A 33 -6.24 13.22 -8.89
C GLY A 33 -6.27 12.20 -7.76
N ILE A 34 -6.71 12.66 -6.58
CA ILE A 34 -6.69 11.91 -5.31
C ILE A 34 -7.28 10.49 -5.38
N ARG A 35 -8.16 10.20 -6.36
CA ARG A 35 -8.70 8.86 -6.62
C ARG A 35 -7.66 7.86 -7.09
N SER A 36 -6.72 8.27 -7.94
CA SER A 36 -5.66 7.36 -8.41
C SER A 36 -4.73 7.01 -7.26
N LEU A 37 -4.38 7.99 -6.43
CA LEU A 37 -3.64 7.76 -5.19
C LEU A 37 -4.38 6.81 -4.24
N GLN A 38 -5.68 7.01 -4.03
CA GLN A 38 -6.51 6.12 -3.23
C GLN A 38 -6.50 4.68 -3.77
N ARG A 39 -6.63 4.49 -5.09
CA ARG A 39 -6.57 3.16 -5.72
C ARG A 39 -5.22 2.49 -5.53
N SER A 40 -4.11 3.23 -5.65
CA SER A 40 -2.77 2.69 -5.40
C SER A 40 -2.62 2.24 -3.95
N ILE A 41 -3.07 3.04 -2.98
CA ILE A 41 -3.02 2.70 -1.56
C ILE A 41 -3.89 1.47 -1.26
N GLU A 42 -5.10 1.41 -1.81
CA GLU A 42 -5.96 0.23 -1.68
C GLU A 42 -5.34 -1.03 -2.29
N GLY A 43 -4.66 -0.92 -3.43
CA GLY A 43 -3.93 -2.02 -4.06
C GLY A 43 -2.85 -2.57 -3.13
N ILE A 44 -2.08 -1.68 -2.50
CA ILE A 44 -1.04 -2.05 -1.52
C ILE A 44 -1.68 -2.78 -0.33
N CYS A 45 -2.74 -2.22 0.26
CA CYS A 45 -3.40 -2.84 1.41
C CYS A 45 -3.99 -4.22 1.07
N ARG A 46 -4.62 -4.39 -0.11
CA ARG A 46 -5.16 -5.70 -0.54
C ARG A 46 -4.08 -6.74 -0.75
N LYS A 47 -2.96 -6.39 -1.40
CA LYS A 47 -1.83 -7.31 -1.58
C LYS A 47 -1.22 -7.70 -0.24
N ALA A 48 -1.06 -6.74 0.68
CA ALA A 48 -0.55 -7.02 2.01
C ALA A 48 -1.47 -7.94 2.81
N ALA A 49 -2.78 -7.67 2.82
CA ALA A 49 -3.79 -8.53 3.45
C ALA A 49 -3.73 -9.96 2.90
N ARG A 50 -3.63 -10.11 1.57
CA ARG A 50 -3.52 -11.42 0.93
C ARG A 50 -2.27 -12.18 1.40
N MET A 51 -1.11 -11.54 1.45
CA MET A 51 0.13 -12.19 1.90
C MET A 51 0.07 -12.66 3.35
N ILE A 52 -0.56 -11.89 4.23
CA ILE A 52 -0.77 -12.25 5.64
C ILE A 52 -1.73 -13.43 5.77
N VAL A 53 -2.83 -13.43 5.02
CA VAL A 53 -3.80 -14.55 5.00
C VAL A 53 -3.18 -15.82 4.39
N GLU A 54 -2.32 -15.68 3.38
CA GLU A 54 -1.55 -16.79 2.81
C GLU A 54 -0.45 -17.32 3.76
N GLY A 55 -0.23 -16.67 4.90
CA GLY A 55 0.77 -17.09 5.91
C GLY A 55 2.22 -16.87 5.49
N LYS A 56 2.47 -16.05 4.45
CA LYS A 56 3.82 -15.76 3.96
C LYS A 56 4.59 -14.86 4.93
N ASP A 57 3.90 -13.85 5.46
CA ASP A 57 4.48 -12.87 6.39
C ASP A 57 3.44 -12.51 7.46
N GLN A 58 3.87 -12.37 8.71
CA GLN A 58 2.97 -11.92 9.80
C GLN A 58 2.79 -10.40 9.84
N SER A 59 3.77 -9.66 9.31
CA SER A 59 3.78 -8.20 9.23
C SER A 59 4.50 -7.76 7.97
N ILE A 60 3.96 -6.76 7.27
CA ILE A 60 4.51 -6.23 6.04
C ILE A 60 4.99 -4.80 6.24
N ASN A 61 6.25 -4.56 5.87
CA ASN A 61 6.84 -3.23 5.83
C ASN A 61 7.07 -2.81 4.38
N VAL A 62 6.32 -1.81 3.93
CA VAL A 62 6.41 -1.25 2.59
C VAL A 62 7.44 -0.11 2.59
N THR A 63 8.49 -0.27 1.80
CA THR A 63 9.61 0.65 1.62
C THR A 63 9.70 1.09 0.17
N ALA A 64 10.54 2.10 -0.12
CA ALA A 64 10.69 2.61 -1.48
C ALA A 64 11.26 1.55 -2.45
N GLN A 65 11.92 0.53 -1.92
CA GLN A 65 12.55 -0.57 -2.65
C GLN A 65 11.53 -1.62 -3.09
N ASN A 66 10.58 -1.97 -2.21
CA ASN A 66 9.59 -3.04 -2.48
C ASN A 66 8.21 -2.51 -2.90
N VAL A 67 7.94 -1.20 -2.79
CA VAL A 67 6.61 -0.63 -3.13
C VAL A 67 6.15 -1.02 -4.54
N LYS A 68 7.08 -1.18 -5.49
CA LYS A 68 6.77 -1.59 -6.87
C LYS A 68 6.07 -2.95 -6.93
N ASP A 69 6.35 -3.86 -6.00
CA ASP A 69 5.72 -5.17 -5.93
C ASP A 69 4.26 -5.07 -5.47
N PHE A 70 3.93 -3.99 -4.75
CA PHE A 70 2.60 -3.74 -4.19
C PHE A 70 1.74 -2.82 -5.07
N LEU A 71 2.35 -2.01 -5.95
CA LEU A 71 1.59 -1.16 -6.86
C LEU A 71 0.83 -2.01 -7.91
N PRO A 72 -0.36 -1.57 -8.33
CA PRO A 72 -1.01 -2.13 -9.51
C PRO A 72 -0.24 -1.69 -10.76
N THR A 73 0.08 -2.65 -11.63
CA THR A 73 0.60 -2.39 -12.98
C THR A 73 -0.50 -1.85 -13.88
#